data_AF-I2GWN5-F1
#
_entry.id   AF-I2GWN5-F1
#
_cell.length_a   1.000
_cell.length_b   1.000
_cell.length_c   1.000
_cell.angle_alpha   90.00
_cell.angle_beta   90.00
_cell.angle_gamma   90.00
#
_symmetry.space_group_name_H-M   'P 1'
#
loop_
_entity.id
_entity.type
_entity.pdbx_description
1 polymer ?
#
loop_
_entity_poly.entity_id
_entity_poly.type
_entity_poly.pdbx_seq_one_letter_code
_entity_poly.pdbx_strand_id
1 'polypeptide(L)'
;MKNLFIILSYLLTASAGVIQNDHSKFVVNGKMNGGNKVQKPLPATNLESFVIPVEFNVKEESTGNKNKQNNNKNEVFEMQKKNGEKENSKNKKEGESIGSKESSKEEVTQNTKPKPSSVPYFKLNEEREDVKENPKEKDVKEENFNPKQFEKSTPILEICRKSQHNIESKEYLDNLQSQCDTIMGTINITGFDGPSINLGNIEHIQGDLIIQNCPDTVSIEAHKLVNIDGMFALQSLTSLVTLEIPVLVRVKKIEWKVVPILNFVNINHNIKDIISIVISDTSLSSIEGFNNIQEIEVFNINNNRFLETLDSNIKKVKNQLSVHANAKELELRMPLLEEAENITIRDTSFVSFPRLRKVDSSLEFIENMFTSLEIPTLETVGGTLGIIDNSNLNVVDFMNITSIQGGLMVSNNSLLTTLESFQSLKQIGGAIHFEGSFEKMEFPELKLVKGSAFIKSNSNMLDCNTWTAPIGGRSIIRGGQIKCVSGKNQRTQNFNEDGDLVGSTETILLSGMKNSLDSSPKVSHGINSAITNNSTKATLSFFCILLQIGFSLFGLYM
;
A
#
# COMPACT_ATOMS: atom_id res chain seq x y z
N MET A 1 39.60 24.55 -9.81
CA MET A 1 38.28 24.84 -10.43
C MET A 1 38.32 26.12 -11.28
N LYS A 2 39.08 26.16 -12.40
CA LYS A 2 38.97 27.24 -13.41
C LYS A 2 38.98 26.79 -14.88
N ASN A 3 39.32 25.52 -15.17
CA ASN A 3 39.31 24.96 -16.53
C ASN A 3 38.10 24.03 -16.82
N LEU A 4 37.09 23.99 -15.93
CA LEU A 4 35.85 23.22 -16.15
C LEU A 4 34.69 24.09 -16.70
N PHE A 5 34.89 25.41 -16.79
CA PHE A 5 33.85 26.38 -17.17
C PHE A 5 33.85 26.77 -18.67
N ILE A 6 34.82 26.28 -19.45
CA ILE A 6 34.98 26.61 -20.88
C ILE A 6 34.42 25.50 -21.79
N ILE A 7 34.14 24.32 -21.25
CA ILE A 7 33.61 23.16 -22.01
C ILE A 7 32.08 23.04 -21.87
N LEU A 8 31.48 23.54 -20.77
CA LEU A 8 30.01 23.54 -20.59
C LEU A 8 29.27 24.60 -21.44
N SER A 9 29.97 25.62 -21.95
CA SER A 9 29.37 26.71 -22.74
C SER A 9 29.17 26.40 -24.22
N TYR A 10 29.61 25.23 -24.71
CA TYR A 10 29.52 24.83 -26.12
C TYR A 10 28.50 23.71 -26.42
N LEU A 11 27.78 23.21 -25.41
CA LEU A 11 26.83 22.09 -25.54
C LEU A 11 25.35 22.46 -25.28
N LEU A 12 25.05 23.75 -25.11
CA LEU A 12 23.70 24.26 -24.77
C LEU A 12 23.06 25.14 -25.85
N THR A 13 23.58 25.11 -27.09
CA THR A 13 23.06 25.87 -28.23
C THR A 13 22.83 24.98 -29.47
N ALA A 14 22.12 23.86 -29.29
CA ALA A 14 21.75 22.97 -30.40
C ALA A 14 20.48 22.12 -30.15
N SER A 15 19.30 22.74 -29.95
CA SER A 15 17.97 22.16 -30.26
C SER A 15 16.78 23.04 -29.78
N ALA A 16 16.81 24.35 -30.06
CA ALA A 16 15.61 25.19 -30.04
C ALA A 16 15.29 25.61 -31.48
N GLY A 17 14.22 25.08 -32.08
CA GLY A 17 13.97 25.28 -33.51
C GLY A 17 12.64 24.74 -34.04
N VAL A 18 11.59 25.58 -33.95
CA VAL A 18 10.46 25.68 -34.88
C VAL A 18 9.56 24.43 -35.09
N ILE A 19 8.36 24.46 -34.48
CA ILE A 19 7.17 23.80 -35.03
C ILE A 19 6.40 24.86 -35.83
N GLN A 20 6.30 24.67 -37.15
CA GLN A 20 5.48 25.50 -38.02
C GLN A 20 4.23 24.69 -38.41
N ASN A 21 3.05 25.16 -37.99
CA ASN A 21 1.77 24.63 -38.47
C ASN A 21 1.54 25.14 -39.89
N ASP A 22 1.32 24.24 -40.85
CA ASP A 22 0.89 24.62 -42.19
C ASP A 22 -0.40 23.90 -42.58
N HIS A 23 -1.51 24.65 -42.57
CA HIS A 23 -2.79 24.18 -43.07
C HIS A 23 -2.84 24.38 -44.59
N SER A 24 -2.74 23.28 -45.36
CA SER A 24 -3.05 23.32 -46.80
C SER A 24 -4.24 22.43 -47.15
N LYS A 25 -5.14 23.02 -47.96
CA LYS A 25 -6.40 22.41 -48.41
C LYS A 25 -6.13 21.46 -49.57
N PHE A 26 -6.86 20.34 -49.63
CA PHE A 26 -7.24 19.76 -50.90
C PHE A 26 -8.74 19.44 -50.94
N VAL A 27 -9.41 19.99 -51.96
CA VAL A 27 -10.80 19.71 -52.32
C VAL A 27 -10.79 19.21 -53.76
N VAL A 28 -11.25 17.98 -53.99
CA VAL A 28 -11.79 17.57 -55.30
C VAL A 28 -13.03 16.71 -55.06
N ASN A 29 -14.09 16.99 -55.81
CA ASN A 29 -15.39 16.33 -55.71
C ASN A 29 -15.41 14.95 -56.39
N GLY A 30 -16.25 14.05 -55.87
CA GLY A 30 -16.67 12.82 -56.56
C GLY A 30 -18.03 12.32 -56.05
N LYS A 31 -19.12 12.62 -56.76
CA LYS A 31 -20.45 12.03 -56.50
C LYS A 31 -20.54 10.65 -57.16
N MET A 32 -21.06 9.64 -56.46
CA MET A 32 -22.42 9.09 -56.69
C MET A 32 -22.71 7.77 -55.93
N ASN A 33 -23.94 7.69 -55.40
CA ASN A 33 -24.83 6.52 -55.29
C ASN A 33 -24.39 5.25 -54.51
N GLY A 34 -24.96 5.10 -53.31
CA GLY A 34 -25.97 4.05 -53.07
C GLY A 34 -25.56 2.80 -52.30
N GLY A 35 -26.37 2.40 -51.30
CA GLY A 35 -26.35 1.05 -50.71
C GLY A 35 -26.45 1.01 -49.19
N ASN A 36 -27.55 0.44 -48.67
CA ASN A 36 -27.72 0.16 -47.24
C ASN A 36 -26.71 -0.88 -46.72
N LYS A 37 -26.17 -0.68 -45.51
CA LYS A 37 -26.48 -1.53 -44.33
C LYS A 37 -25.86 -0.99 -43.04
N VAL A 38 -26.61 -1.15 -41.95
CA VAL A 38 -26.18 -0.85 -40.58
C VAL A 38 -25.42 -2.03 -40.02
N GLN A 39 -24.22 -1.80 -39.46
CA GLN A 39 -23.59 -2.73 -38.51
C GLN A 39 -22.71 -1.94 -37.53
N LYS A 40 -22.93 -2.13 -36.23
CA LYS A 40 -22.17 -1.46 -35.15
C LYS A 40 -20.78 -2.11 -35.02
N PRO A 41 -19.71 -1.33 -34.74
CA PRO A 41 -18.42 -1.90 -34.36
C PRO A 41 -18.46 -2.43 -32.92
N LEU A 42 -17.79 -3.56 -32.67
CA LEU A 42 -17.38 -3.99 -31.33
C LEU A 42 -16.10 -3.24 -30.90
N PRO A 43 -15.90 -2.97 -29.60
CA PRO A 43 -14.69 -2.33 -29.11
C PRO A 43 -13.48 -3.29 -29.11
N ALA A 44 -12.29 -2.72 -29.26
CA ALA A 44 -11.03 -3.46 -29.30
C ALA A 44 -10.58 -3.92 -27.91
N THR A 45 -10.05 -5.14 -27.85
CA THR A 45 -9.27 -5.67 -26.72
C THR A 45 -7.86 -5.10 -26.75
N ASN A 46 -7.46 -4.33 -25.74
CA ASN A 46 -6.05 -3.98 -25.55
C ASN A 46 -5.29 -5.16 -24.95
N LEU A 47 -4.13 -5.46 -25.54
CA LEU A 47 -3.13 -6.35 -24.99
C LEU A 47 -2.25 -5.54 -24.03
N GLU A 48 -2.17 -5.96 -22.78
CA GLU A 48 -1.07 -5.59 -21.89
C GLU A 48 -0.13 -6.79 -21.71
N SER A 49 1.15 -6.56 -21.99
CA SER A 49 2.19 -7.58 -21.93
C SER A 49 3.47 -6.96 -21.38
N PHE A 50 3.72 -7.10 -20.08
CA PHE A 50 5.02 -6.80 -19.48
C PHE A 50 5.29 -7.73 -18.29
N VAL A 51 6.20 -8.69 -18.51
CA VAL A 51 6.86 -9.48 -17.45
C VAL A 51 8.30 -9.74 -17.87
N ILE A 52 9.27 -9.14 -17.18
CA ILE A 52 10.64 -9.65 -17.03
C ILE A 52 11.14 -9.28 -15.63
N PRO A 53 11.36 -10.25 -14.72
CA PRO A 53 12.15 -10.03 -13.51
C PRO A 53 13.65 -10.16 -13.81
N VAL A 54 14.49 -9.40 -13.10
CA VAL A 54 15.96 -9.50 -13.20
C VAL A 54 16.51 -10.15 -11.93
N GLU A 55 17.28 -11.22 -12.10
CA GLU A 55 17.92 -11.95 -10.99
C GLU A 55 19.05 -11.12 -10.35
N PHE A 56 19.03 -10.98 -9.02
CA PHE A 56 20.20 -10.53 -8.26
C PHE A 56 20.99 -11.75 -7.73
N ASN A 57 22.30 -11.74 -7.97
CA ASN A 57 23.19 -12.84 -7.68
C ASN A 57 24.13 -12.46 -6.53
N VAL A 58 24.02 -13.15 -5.38
CA VAL A 58 24.84 -12.88 -4.19
C VAL A 58 26.22 -13.50 -4.34
N LYS A 59 27.27 -12.72 -4.05
CA LYS A 59 28.60 -13.25 -3.71
C LYS A 59 29.24 -12.48 -2.57
N GLU A 60 29.70 -13.22 -1.58
CA GLU A 60 30.53 -12.74 -0.48
C GLU A 60 32.02 -12.66 -0.85
N GLU A 61 32.79 -12.18 0.13
CA GLU A 61 34.26 -12.14 0.24
C GLU A 61 35.02 -11.09 -0.58
N SER A 62 35.52 -10.06 0.12
CA SER A 62 36.97 -10.06 0.41
C SER A 62 37.37 -9.17 1.60
N THR A 63 38.36 -9.68 2.31
CA THR A 63 39.14 -9.13 3.44
C THR A 63 39.56 -7.66 3.35
N GLY A 64 39.49 -6.91 4.47
CA GLY A 64 39.92 -5.50 4.54
C GLY A 64 40.41 -5.04 5.93
N ASN A 65 41.49 -5.64 6.43
CA ASN A 65 42.10 -5.37 7.75
C ASN A 65 42.53 -3.89 7.96
N LYS A 66 41.99 -3.20 8.96
CA LYS A 66 42.66 -2.05 9.63
C LYS A 66 42.42 -2.00 11.14
N ASN A 67 43.49 -2.25 11.89
CA ASN A 67 43.63 -1.92 13.31
C ASN A 67 43.27 -0.46 13.64
N LYS A 68 42.63 -0.24 14.79
CA LYS A 68 43.03 0.83 15.72
C LYS A 68 42.71 0.46 17.17
N GLN A 69 43.62 0.85 18.06
CA GLN A 69 43.61 0.50 19.47
C GLN A 69 42.56 1.31 20.26
N ASN A 70 42.02 0.74 21.33
CA ASN A 70 42.25 1.31 22.67
C ASN A 70 41.86 0.35 23.81
N ASN A 71 42.86 -0.04 24.59
CA ASN A 71 42.72 -0.50 25.96
C ASN A 71 43.20 0.65 26.86
N ASN A 72 42.38 1.17 27.78
CA ASN A 72 42.63 1.01 29.21
C ASN A 72 41.65 1.78 30.11
N LYS A 73 41.47 1.22 31.31
CA LYS A 73 40.84 1.79 32.51
C LYS A 73 41.70 2.93 33.09
N ASN A 74 41.09 3.87 33.82
CA ASN A 74 41.24 3.97 35.29
C ASN A 74 40.46 5.14 35.91
N GLU A 75 40.50 5.18 37.26
CA GLU A 75 39.94 6.18 38.21
C GLU A 75 38.44 6.00 38.52
N VAL A 76 38.02 5.38 39.64
CA VAL A 76 38.34 5.46 41.09
C VAL A 76 37.61 6.59 41.82
N PHE A 77 36.65 6.21 42.67
CA PHE A 77 36.43 6.78 44.00
C PHE A 77 35.70 5.73 44.89
N GLU A 78 36.36 5.24 45.95
CA GLU A 78 35.66 4.74 47.14
C GLU A 78 35.13 5.96 47.92
N MET A 79 34.20 5.93 48.88
CA MET A 79 34.01 5.10 50.08
C MET A 79 32.66 5.62 50.71
N GLN A 80 31.85 4.97 51.55
CA GLN A 80 32.09 4.06 52.68
C GLN A 80 30.89 3.11 52.96
N LYS A 81 31.13 2.15 53.87
CA LYS A 81 30.25 1.06 54.33
C LYS A 81 29.17 1.51 55.34
N LYS A 82 28.09 0.73 55.47
CA LYS A 82 27.89 -0.18 56.64
C LYS A 82 26.71 -1.18 56.47
N ASN A 83 27.04 -2.45 56.74
CA ASN A 83 26.32 -3.59 57.35
C ASN A 83 24.79 -3.46 57.53
N GLY A 84 23.95 -4.49 57.37
CA GLY A 84 24.05 -5.96 57.55
C GLY A 84 22.66 -6.43 58.06
N GLU A 85 22.21 -7.69 58.04
CA GLU A 85 22.82 -9.00 57.78
C GLU A 85 21.81 -9.91 57.03
N LYS A 86 22.24 -11.10 56.60
CA LYS A 86 21.36 -12.18 56.11
C LYS A 86 21.11 -13.16 57.27
N GLU A 87 20.00 -13.90 57.23
CA GLU A 87 20.14 -15.37 57.19
C GLU A 87 18.90 -16.12 56.66
N ASN A 88 19.17 -17.35 56.18
CA ASN A 88 18.18 -18.27 55.59
C ASN A 88 17.65 -19.25 56.64
N SER A 89 16.51 -19.89 56.37
CA SER A 89 16.46 -21.37 56.29
C SER A 89 15.15 -21.88 55.67
N LYS A 90 15.13 -23.17 55.30
CA LYS A 90 14.12 -23.82 54.44
C LYS A 90 13.34 -24.91 55.18
N ASN A 91 12.27 -25.36 54.51
CA ASN A 91 11.77 -26.75 54.39
C ASN A 91 10.67 -27.28 55.33
N LYS A 92 9.58 -27.77 54.69
CA LYS A 92 8.94 -29.12 54.77
C LYS A 92 8.54 -29.70 56.15
N LYS A 93 7.50 -30.53 56.32
CA LYS A 93 6.42 -31.12 55.46
C LYS A 93 5.39 -31.81 56.40
N GLU A 94 4.19 -32.12 55.89
CA GLU A 94 3.27 -33.21 56.34
C GLU A 94 2.72 -33.15 57.79
N GLY A 95 1.50 -33.61 58.13
CA GLY A 95 0.36 -34.13 57.34
C GLY A 95 -0.78 -34.66 58.25
N GLU A 96 -2.01 -34.77 57.71
CA GLU A 96 -3.16 -35.59 58.20
C GLU A 96 -3.76 -35.34 59.63
N SER A 97 -5.00 -35.74 60.00
CA SER A 97 -6.32 -35.90 59.31
C SER A 97 -7.44 -36.15 60.38
N ILE A 98 -8.73 -36.30 59.96
CA ILE A 98 -9.92 -36.73 60.77
C ILE A 98 -10.51 -35.65 61.74
N GLY A 99 -11.83 -35.45 61.92
CA GLY A 99 -13.01 -35.95 61.16
C GLY A 99 -14.39 -35.79 61.86
N SER A 100 -15.36 -35.20 61.15
CA SER A 100 -16.83 -35.49 61.14
C SER A 100 -17.81 -35.12 62.30
N LYS A 101 -19.06 -34.82 61.86
CA LYS A 101 -20.38 -34.79 62.57
C LYS A 101 -20.72 -33.57 63.45
N GLU A 102 -21.65 -32.70 63.03
CA GLU A 102 -23.13 -32.82 62.98
C GLU A 102 -23.83 -32.47 64.31
N SER A 103 -24.49 -31.30 64.36
CA SER A 103 -25.81 -31.18 65.01
C SER A 103 -26.58 -29.99 64.42
N SER A 104 -27.86 -30.21 64.14
CA SER A 104 -28.80 -29.21 63.66
C SER A 104 -29.48 -28.48 64.81
N LYS A 105 -29.72 -27.18 64.66
CA LYS A 105 -30.90 -26.50 65.25
C LYS A 105 -31.21 -25.22 64.47
N GLU A 106 -32.37 -25.21 63.84
CA GLU A 106 -33.01 -23.97 63.40
C GLU A 106 -33.46 -23.19 64.63
N GLU A 107 -33.39 -21.85 64.60
CA GLU A 107 -34.54 -21.03 64.96
C GLU A 107 -34.37 -19.56 64.48
N VAL A 108 -35.50 -19.01 63.99
CA VAL A 108 -35.93 -17.61 64.12
C VAL A 108 -35.25 -16.52 63.25
N THR A 109 -36.06 -16.05 62.29
CA THR A 109 -36.06 -14.72 61.62
C THR A 109 -34.89 -14.37 60.68
N GLN A 110 -35.02 -14.78 59.43
CA GLN A 110 -34.39 -14.09 58.29
C GLN A 110 -35.07 -12.73 58.06
N ASN A 111 -34.33 -11.63 58.27
CA ASN A 111 -34.75 -10.32 57.76
C ASN A 111 -34.42 -10.22 56.25
N THR A 112 -35.42 -9.86 55.46
CA THR A 112 -35.41 -9.96 53.99
C THR A 112 -34.65 -8.81 53.31
N LYS A 113 -34.12 -9.11 52.10
CA LYS A 113 -33.67 -8.12 51.10
C LYS A 113 -34.79 -7.11 50.77
N PRO A 114 -34.45 -5.97 50.17
CA PRO A 114 -34.84 -5.85 48.76
C PRO A 114 -33.76 -5.28 47.79
N LYS A 115 -33.94 -5.60 46.51
CA LYS A 115 -33.42 -4.91 45.31
C LYS A 115 -34.18 -3.55 45.13
N PRO A 116 -34.15 -2.90 43.94
CA PRO A 116 -33.03 -2.23 43.25
C PRO A 116 -33.34 -0.74 42.99
N SER A 117 -32.34 0.08 42.64
CA SER A 117 -32.59 1.46 42.18
C SER A 117 -32.91 1.51 40.67
N SER A 118 -34.19 1.35 40.33
CA SER A 118 -34.74 1.65 38.99
C SER A 118 -35.86 2.69 39.15
N VAL A 119 -35.71 3.88 38.57
CA VAL A 119 -36.73 4.95 38.63
C VAL A 119 -37.72 4.79 37.47
N PRO A 120 -39.05 4.97 37.66
CA PRO A 120 -40.05 4.48 36.71
C PRO A 120 -40.61 5.54 35.75
N TYR A 121 -41.07 5.07 34.59
CA TYR A 121 -41.99 5.77 33.69
C TYR A 121 -43.36 5.99 34.35
N PHE A 122 -43.99 7.13 34.06
CA PHE A 122 -45.44 7.30 34.19
C PHE A 122 -46.03 7.95 32.93
N LYS A 123 -47.15 7.39 32.44
CA LYS A 123 -48.00 7.97 31.39
C LYS A 123 -49.12 8.81 32.02
N LEU A 124 -49.59 9.82 31.29
CA LEU A 124 -50.97 10.31 31.36
C LEU A 124 -51.48 10.61 29.95
N ASN A 125 -52.76 10.29 29.70
CA ASN A 125 -53.49 10.55 28.46
C ASN A 125 -54.61 11.60 28.71
N GLU A 126 -55.18 12.05 27.59
CA GLU A 126 -56.42 12.81 27.29
C GLU A 126 -57.61 12.65 28.28
N GLU A 127 -58.63 13.53 28.38
CA GLU A 127 -59.40 14.24 27.33
C GLU A 127 -60.04 15.61 27.75
N ARG A 128 -60.27 16.45 26.71
CA ARG A 128 -61.35 17.44 26.39
C ARG A 128 -62.19 18.18 27.46
N GLU A 129 -62.46 19.47 27.15
CA GLU A 129 -63.84 19.99 26.93
C GLU A 129 -63.84 21.24 25.99
N ASP A 130 -65.00 21.62 25.44
CA ASP A 130 -65.18 22.49 24.25
C ASP A 130 -65.55 23.98 24.53
N VAL A 131 -65.56 24.80 23.46
CA VAL A 131 -66.57 25.83 23.07
C VAL A 131 -66.03 27.22 22.61
N LYS A 132 -66.02 27.39 21.28
CA LYS A 132 -66.46 28.51 20.39
C LYS A 132 -66.29 30.02 20.70
N GLU A 133 -66.12 30.71 19.55
CA GLU A 133 -66.55 32.08 19.15
C GLU A 133 -65.60 33.28 19.30
N ASN A 134 -65.71 34.17 18.31
CA ASN A 134 -64.83 35.28 17.94
C ASN A 134 -65.74 36.51 17.73
N PRO A 135 -65.44 37.74 18.20
CA PRO A 135 -64.92 38.74 17.23
C PRO A 135 -64.15 39.99 17.76
N LYS A 136 -63.35 40.56 16.84
CA LYS A 136 -63.11 42.02 16.58
C LYS A 136 -62.36 42.95 17.56
N GLU A 137 -61.34 43.60 16.98
CA GLU A 137 -60.96 45.03 17.04
C GLU A 137 -60.91 45.77 18.39
N LYS A 138 -59.69 46.22 18.77
CA LYS A 138 -59.41 47.66 18.99
C LYS A 138 -57.92 48.01 19.02
N ASP A 139 -57.65 49.24 18.62
CA ASP A 139 -56.32 49.79 18.33
C ASP A 139 -55.45 50.05 19.57
N VAL A 140 -54.16 49.74 19.47
CA VAL A 140 -53.08 50.51 20.10
C VAL A 140 -51.98 50.72 19.05
N LYS A 141 -51.35 51.89 19.09
CA LYS A 141 -50.67 52.53 17.96
C LYS A 141 -49.25 52.03 17.70
N GLU A 142 -48.82 52.27 16.47
CA GLU A 142 -47.48 52.04 15.92
C GLU A 142 -46.38 52.74 16.76
N GLU A 143 -45.35 51.98 17.14
CA GLU A 143 -43.98 52.50 17.20
C GLU A 143 -43.19 51.92 16.02
N ASN A 144 -42.36 52.75 15.39
CA ASN A 144 -41.73 52.46 14.10
C ASN A 144 -40.77 51.27 14.14
N PHE A 145 -41.24 50.08 13.76
CA PHE A 145 -40.36 49.01 13.31
C PHE A 145 -39.79 49.39 11.94
N ASN A 146 -38.49 49.66 11.85
CA ASN A 146 -37.79 49.98 10.60
C ASN A 146 -37.22 48.69 9.98
N PRO A 147 -37.85 48.08 8.94
CA PRO A 147 -37.43 46.78 8.42
C PRO A 147 -36.32 46.96 7.37
N LYS A 148 -35.23 47.64 7.74
CA LYS A 148 -34.03 47.84 6.90
C LYS A 148 -32.73 47.76 7.69
N GLN A 149 -32.54 46.67 8.42
CA GLN A 149 -31.22 46.07 8.62
C GLN A 149 -31.20 44.66 8.04
N PHE A 150 -31.28 44.60 6.70
CA PHE A 150 -30.49 43.58 6.02
C PHE A 150 -29.04 43.90 6.33
N GLU A 151 -28.32 42.96 6.94
CA GLU A 151 -26.86 42.97 6.90
C GLU A 151 -26.46 42.99 5.43
N LYS A 152 -26.04 44.16 4.95
CA LYS A 152 -25.37 44.25 3.66
C LYS A 152 -24.07 43.49 3.85
N SER A 153 -23.99 42.28 3.30
CA SER A 153 -22.72 41.64 2.99
C SER A 153 -21.84 42.69 2.34
N THR A 154 -20.75 43.07 3.01
CA THR A 154 -19.78 44.03 2.48
C THR A 154 -19.38 43.52 1.09
N PRO A 155 -19.43 44.34 0.03
CA PRO A 155 -19.10 43.85 -1.31
C PRO A 155 -17.71 43.25 -1.29
N ILE A 156 -17.59 41.95 -1.56
CA ILE A 156 -16.31 41.24 -1.61
C ILE A 156 -15.40 42.04 -2.55
N LEU A 157 -14.25 42.48 -2.03
CA LEU A 157 -13.35 43.37 -2.76
C LEU A 157 -12.89 42.70 -4.05
N GLU A 158 -12.77 43.47 -5.13
CA GLU A 158 -12.46 42.95 -6.47
C GLU A 158 -11.18 42.09 -6.48
N ILE A 159 -10.19 42.43 -5.65
CA ILE A 159 -8.99 41.62 -5.44
C ILE A 159 -9.33 40.19 -5.00
N CYS A 160 -10.18 39.99 -3.98
CA CYS A 160 -10.57 38.68 -3.44
C CYS A 160 -11.44 37.84 -4.40
N ARG A 161 -11.99 38.47 -5.46
CA ARG A 161 -12.85 37.83 -6.46
C ARG A 161 -12.09 37.31 -7.69
N LYS A 162 -10.77 37.53 -7.75
CA LYS A 162 -9.92 36.99 -8.82
C LYS A 162 -9.93 35.46 -8.77
N SER A 163 -9.93 34.83 -9.94
CA SER A 163 -9.89 33.37 -10.05
C SER A 163 -8.54 32.75 -9.67
N GLN A 164 -7.47 33.54 -9.69
CA GLN A 164 -6.10 33.12 -9.38
C GLN A 164 -5.35 34.26 -8.67
N HIS A 165 -4.57 33.91 -7.65
CA HIS A 165 -3.66 34.80 -6.93
C HIS A 165 -2.25 34.22 -6.97
N ASN A 166 -1.39 34.73 -7.83
CA ASN A 166 0.01 34.31 -7.92
C ASN A 166 0.84 35.19 -6.97
N ILE A 167 1.41 34.59 -5.93
CA ILE A 167 2.11 35.26 -4.83
C ILE A 167 3.58 34.88 -4.87
N GLU A 168 4.41 35.85 -5.22
CA GLU A 168 5.87 35.72 -5.31
C GLU A 168 6.58 36.49 -4.19
N SER A 169 5.90 37.41 -3.48
CA SER A 169 6.48 38.26 -2.45
C SER A 169 5.60 38.42 -1.21
N LYS A 170 6.24 38.71 -0.08
CA LYS A 170 5.56 38.98 1.20
C LYS A 170 4.61 40.18 1.13
N GLU A 171 4.98 41.26 0.45
CA GLU A 171 4.15 42.47 0.34
C GLU A 171 2.78 42.17 -0.29
N TYR A 172 2.73 41.34 -1.34
CA TYR A 172 1.46 40.99 -1.98
C TYR A 172 0.63 40.03 -1.12
N LEU A 173 1.27 39.10 -0.38
CA LEU A 173 0.58 38.27 0.60
C LEU A 173 -0.05 39.13 1.71
N ASP A 174 0.73 40.04 2.31
CA ASP A 174 0.29 40.95 3.37
C ASP A 174 -0.83 41.89 2.89
N ASN A 175 -0.77 42.37 1.63
CA ASN A 175 -1.85 43.14 1.02
C ASN A 175 -3.13 42.31 0.83
N LEU A 176 -3.02 41.02 0.50
CA LEU A 176 -4.16 40.15 0.30
C LEU A 176 -4.84 39.76 1.63
N GLN A 177 -4.07 39.27 2.60
CA GLN A 177 -4.56 38.83 3.91
C GLN A 177 -5.02 39.96 4.84
N SER A 178 -4.76 41.22 4.50
CA SER A 178 -5.34 42.39 5.18
C SER A 178 -6.68 42.86 4.58
N GLN A 179 -7.06 42.37 3.40
CA GLN A 179 -8.27 42.78 2.67
C GLN A 179 -9.30 41.66 2.48
N CYS A 180 -8.87 40.40 2.56
CA CYS A 180 -9.70 39.24 2.26
C CYS A 180 -9.74 38.24 3.42
N ASP A 181 -10.94 37.99 3.94
CA ASP A 181 -11.28 36.81 4.75
C ASP A 181 -11.61 35.60 3.86
N THR A 182 -12.31 35.84 2.74
CA THR A 182 -12.72 34.85 1.75
C THR A 182 -12.08 35.14 0.39
N ILE A 183 -11.37 34.16 -0.15
CA ILE A 183 -10.79 34.17 -1.50
C ILE A 183 -11.65 33.29 -2.42
N MET A 184 -12.16 33.86 -3.51
CA MET A 184 -12.99 33.12 -4.48
C MET A 184 -12.18 32.25 -5.46
N GLY A 185 -10.88 32.51 -5.59
CA GLY A 185 -9.98 31.81 -6.51
C GLY A 185 -9.03 30.84 -5.83
N THR A 186 -8.06 30.36 -6.62
CA THR A 186 -6.89 29.62 -6.14
C THR A 186 -5.80 30.60 -5.68
N ILE A 187 -5.10 30.26 -4.60
CA ILE A 187 -3.85 30.91 -4.19
C ILE A 187 -2.67 30.02 -4.64
N ASN A 188 -1.82 30.56 -5.50
CA ASN A 188 -0.54 29.96 -5.89
C ASN A 188 0.58 30.77 -5.25
N ILE A 189 1.34 30.19 -4.33
CA ILE A 189 2.56 30.78 -3.77
C ILE A 189 3.75 30.10 -4.43
N THR A 190 4.56 30.85 -5.17
CA THR A 190 5.60 30.33 -6.07
C THR A 190 6.87 31.16 -5.97
N GLY A 191 8.02 30.54 -5.67
CA GLY A 191 9.30 31.26 -5.62
C GLY A 191 9.40 32.31 -4.51
N PHE A 192 8.54 32.23 -3.49
CA PHE A 192 8.50 33.13 -2.34
C PHE A 192 9.84 33.15 -1.60
N ASP A 193 10.39 34.36 -1.43
CA ASP A 193 11.73 34.64 -0.90
C ASP A 193 11.79 34.81 0.63
N GLY A 194 10.67 34.56 1.32
CA GLY A 194 10.53 34.70 2.76
C GLY A 194 10.65 33.37 3.55
N PRO A 195 11.21 33.40 4.78
CA PRO A 195 11.34 32.23 5.63
C PRO A 195 10.02 31.78 6.29
N SER A 196 8.95 32.59 6.21
CA SER A 196 7.64 32.30 6.79
C SER A 196 6.55 32.80 5.86
N ILE A 197 5.59 31.93 5.54
CA ILE A 197 4.35 32.25 4.84
C ILE A 197 3.24 32.28 5.88
N ASN A 198 2.62 33.45 6.10
CA ASN A 198 1.51 33.59 7.03
C ASN A 198 0.26 34.08 6.27
N LEU A 199 -0.81 33.28 6.29
CA LEU A 199 -2.08 33.60 5.60
C LEU A 199 -3.01 34.50 6.42
N GLY A 200 -2.64 34.84 7.66
CA GLY A 200 -3.26 35.88 8.48
C GLY A 200 -4.77 35.73 8.64
N ASN A 201 -5.54 36.67 8.08
CA ASN A 201 -6.99 36.72 8.21
C ASN A 201 -7.77 35.88 7.17
N ILE A 202 -7.10 35.16 6.27
CA ILE A 202 -7.80 34.30 5.30
C ILE A 202 -8.43 33.12 6.04
N GLU A 203 -9.76 33.08 6.05
CA GLU A 203 -10.59 32.05 6.67
C GLU A 203 -11.10 31.01 5.65
N HIS A 204 -11.32 31.43 4.40
CA HIS A 204 -11.90 30.59 3.36
C HIS A 204 -11.21 30.77 2.00
N ILE A 205 -10.91 29.65 1.33
CA ILE A 205 -10.41 29.60 -0.05
C ILE A 205 -11.35 28.71 -0.88
N GLN A 206 -12.03 29.27 -1.88
CA GLN A 206 -12.97 28.53 -2.74
C GLN A 206 -12.27 27.75 -3.86
N GLY A 207 -11.03 28.11 -4.19
CA GLY A 207 -10.15 27.34 -5.07
C GLY A 207 -9.18 26.46 -4.30
N ASP A 208 -7.98 26.29 -4.86
CA ASP A 208 -6.87 25.57 -4.24
C ASP A 208 -5.96 26.50 -3.42
N LEU A 209 -5.16 25.93 -2.52
CA LEU A 209 -3.99 26.55 -1.92
C LEU A 209 -2.77 25.74 -2.34
N ILE A 210 -1.93 26.29 -3.21
CA ILE A 210 -0.77 25.63 -3.79
C ILE A 210 0.47 26.42 -3.40
N ILE A 211 1.35 25.85 -2.57
CA ILE A 211 2.61 26.46 -2.16
C ILE A 211 3.74 25.59 -2.72
N GLN A 212 4.50 26.14 -3.66
CA GLN A 212 5.48 25.34 -4.41
C GLN A 212 6.79 26.09 -4.72
N ASN A 213 7.90 25.35 -4.73
CA ASN A 213 9.22 25.87 -5.08
C ASN A 213 9.63 27.11 -4.28
N CYS A 214 9.35 27.12 -2.96
CA CYS A 214 9.79 28.14 -2.01
C CYS A 214 10.90 27.52 -1.11
N PRO A 215 12.15 27.43 -1.60
CA PRO A 215 13.20 26.64 -0.93
C PRO A 215 13.67 27.26 0.39
N ASP A 216 13.46 28.55 0.61
CA ASP A 216 13.86 29.28 1.81
C ASP A 216 12.77 29.31 2.90
N THR A 217 11.53 28.91 2.58
CA THR A 217 10.42 28.90 3.55
C THR A 217 10.59 27.79 4.59
N VAL A 218 10.56 28.17 5.87
CA VAL A 218 10.75 27.31 7.04
C VAL A 218 9.45 27.07 7.82
N SER A 219 8.54 28.06 7.88
CA SER A 219 7.20 27.92 8.46
C SER A 219 6.07 28.30 7.51
N ILE A 220 4.94 27.61 7.63
CA ILE A 220 3.66 28.01 7.03
C ILE A 220 2.61 28.09 8.15
N GLU A 221 1.99 29.27 8.29
CA GLU A 221 1.05 29.63 9.34
C GLU A 221 -0.30 30.04 8.74
N ALA A 222 -1.37 29.33 9.09
CA ALA A 222 -2.73 29.59 8.61
C ALA A 222 -3.75 29.40 9.74
N HIS A 223 -3.49 30.04 10.89
CA HIS A 223 -4.26 29.87 12.14
C HIS A 223 -5.75 30.18 12.06
N LYS A 224 -6.21 30.88 11.01
CA LYS A 224 -7.63 31.20 10.78
C LYS A 224 -8.25 30.42 9.61
N LEU A 225 -7.47 29.68 8.82
CA LEU A 225 -7.96 29.03 7.61
C LEU A 225 -8.86 27.83 7.95
N VAL A 226 -10.17 28.02 7.83
CA VAL A 226 -11.20 27.02 8.16
C VAL A 226 -11.50 26.11 6.97
N ASN A 227 -11.54 26.64 5.74
CA ASN A 227 -11.98 25.89 4.56
C ASN A 227 -11.07 26.13 3.34
N ILE A 228 -10.74 25.04 2.64
CA ILE A 228 -10.18 25.05 1.28
C ILE A 228 -11.10 24.14 0.44
N ASP A 229 -11.94 24.68 -0.44
CA ASP A 229 -12.89 23.85 -1.21
C ASP A 229 -12.21 22.98 -2.28
N GLY A 230 -10.99 23.36 -2.68
CA GLY A 230 -10.12 22.61 -3.58
C GLY A 230 -9.03 21.79 -2.89
N MET A 231 -7.85 21.79 -3.49
CA MET A 231 -6.65 21.10 -3.05
C MET A 231 -5.79 21.97 -2.14
N PHE A 232 -5.19 21.38 -1.11
CA PHE A 232 -4.06 21.94 -0.39
C PHE A 232 -2.78 21.21 -0.79
N ALA A 233 -1.90 21.90 -1.50
CA ALA A 233 -0.66 21.34 -2.03
C ALA A 233 0.58 22.04 -1.46
N LEU A 234 1.56 21.24 -1.03
CA LEU A 234 2.89 21.66 -0.61
C LEU A 234 3.91 20.91 -1.47
N GLN A 235 4.68 21.61 -2.30
CA GLN A 235 5.58 20.97 -3.27
C GLN A 235 6.98 21.58 -3.30
N SER A 236 8.03 20.74 -3.20
CA SER A 236 9.44 21.19 -3.30
C SER A 236 9.80 22.27 -2.27
N LEU A 237 9.34 22.12 -1.02
CA LEU A 237 9.61 23.06 0.07
C LEU A 237 10.73 22.50 0.94
N THR A 238 11.96 22.56 0.42
CA THR A 238 13.11 21.82 0.97
C THR A 238 13.53 22.24 2.37
N SER A 239 13.18 23.45 2.81
CA SER A 239 13.48 23.95 4.16
C SER A 239 12.27 24.00 5.09
N LEU A 240 11.09 23.55 4.67
CA LEU A 240 9.88 23.62 5.48
C LEU A 240 9.99 22.66 6.68
N VAL A 241 9.96 23.21 7.89
CA VAL A 241 10.04 22.46 9.16
C VAL A 241 8.67 22.38 9.84
N THR A 242 7.91 23.48 9.84
CA THR A 242 6.63 23.60 10.57
C THR A 242 5.47 23.98 9.67
N LEU A 243 4.32 23.34 9.92
CA LEU A 243 3.04 23.65 9.29
C LEU A 243 1.96 23.80 10.36
N GLU A 244 1.34 24.99 10.46
CA GLU A 244 0.33 25.29 11.46
C GLU A 244 -1.00 25.73 10.82
N ILE A 245 -1.94 24.77 10.71
CA ILE A 245 -3.32 24.99 10.25
C ILE A 245 -4.34 24.38 11.25
N PRO A 246 -4.36 24.84 12.51
CA PRO A 246 -5.09 24.20 13.60
C PRO A 246 -6.62 24.23 13.48
N VAL A 247 -7.20 25.06 12.60
CA VAL A 247 -8.66 25.25 12.49
C VAL A 247 -9.28 24.74 11.19
N LEU A 248 -8.51 24.13 10.28
CA LEU A 248 -9.01 23.62 9.00
C LEU A 248 -10.06 22.52 9.20
N VAL A 249 -11.33 22.76 8.85
CA VAL A 249 -12.42 21.77 8.97
C VAL A 249 -12.64 21.02 7.66
N ARG A 250 -12.38 21.66 6.52
CA ARG A 250 -12.74 21.13 5.20
C ARG A 250 -11.60 21.35 4.20
N VAL A 251 -11.16 20.26 3.58
CA VAL A 251 -10.27 20.29 2.41
C VAL A 251 -10.59 19.10 1.51
N LYS A 252 -10.62 19.29 0.18
CA LYS A 252 -11.01 18.22 -0.74
C LYS A 252 -9.85 17.28 -1.06
N LYS A 253 -8.63 17.80 -1.19
CA LYS A 253 -7.41 17.01 -1.45
C LYS A 253 -6.23 17.56 -0.66
N ILE A 254 -5.40 16.67 -0.12
CA ILE A 254 -4.08 17.01 0.43
C ILE A 254 -3.01 16.38 -0.46
N GLU A 255 -2.05 17.19 -0.89
CA GLU A 255 -0.89 16.75 -1.68
C GLU A 255 0.40 17.39 -1.15
N TRP A 256 1.11 16.68 -0.27
CA TRP A 256 2.42 17.09 0.22
C TRP A 256 3.47 16.22 -0.45
N LYS A 257 4.41 16.83 -1.18
CA LYS A 257 5.45 16.15 -1.96
C LYS A 257 6.76 16.91 -1.87
N VAL A 258 7.85 16.22 -1.57
CA VAL A 258 9.19 16.84 -1.44
C VAL A 258 9.17 17.96 -0.39
N VAL A 259 8.86 17.59 0.86
CA VAL A 259 8.95 18.45 2.05
C VAL A 259 9.87 17.80 3.10
N PRO A 260 11.16 17.53 2.73
CA PRO A 260 12.01 16.51 3.34
C PRO A 260 12.38 16.73 4.81
N ILE A 261 12.20 17.93 5.35
CA ILE A 261 12.48 18.24 6.77
C ILE A 261 11.22 18.65 7.56
N LEU A 262 10.03 18.55 6.96
CA LEU A 262 8.76 18.76 7.65
C LEU A 262 8.60 17.67 8.71
N ASN A 263 8.66 18.08 9.97
CA ASN A 263 8.60 17.18 11.13
C ASN A 263 7.57 17.61 12.18
N PHE A 264 6.95 18.79 12.01
CA PHE A 264 5.88 19.28 12.86
C PHE A 264 4.70 19.78 12.03
N VAL A 265 3.55 19.14 12.24
CA VAL A 265 2.26 19.52 11.64
C VAL A 265 1.25 19.70 12.77
N ASN A 266 0.77 20.92 12.96
CA ASN A 266 -0.34 21.26 13.82
C ASN A 266 -1.59 21.47 12.96
N ILE A 267 -2.39 20.42 12.80
CA ILE A 267 -3.57 20.39 11.93
C ILE A 267 -4.80 19.97 12.72
N ASN A 268 -5.99 20.48 12.36
CA ASN A 268 -7.24 20.07 13.01
C ASN A 268 -7.49 18.56 12.84
N HIS A 269 -7.78 17.85 13.93
CA HIS A 269 -7.99 16.40 13.90
C HIS A 269 -9.39 15.98 13.41
N ASN A 270 -10.25 16.95 13.06
CA ASN A 270 -11.64 16.75 12.65
C ASN A 270 -11.91 17.20 11.20
N ILE A 271 -10.92 17.08 10.32
CA ILE A 271 -11.07 17.35 8.89
C ILE A 271 -12.11 16.42 8.25
N LYS A 272 -12.91 16.98 7.34
CA LYS A 272 -13.98 16.32 6.59
C LYS A 272 -13.85 16.60 5.09
N ASP A 273 -14.62 15.83 4.32
CA ASP A 273 -14.80 15.95 2.87
C ASP A 273 -13.52 15.76 2.00
N ILE A 274 -12.45 15.22 2.60
CA ILE A 274 -11.28 14.72 1.87
C ILE A 274 -11.69 13.55 0.96
N ILE A 275 -11.26 13.62 -0.30
CA ILE A 275 -11.34 12.52 -1.27
C ILE A 275 -9.96 11.99 -1.68
N SER A 276 -8.86 12.71 -1.37
CA SER A 276 -7.50 12.29 -1.74
C SER A 276 -6.48 12.78 -0.72
N ILE A 277 -5.60 11.88 -0.26
CA ILE A 277 -4.40 12.19 0.52
C ILE A 277 -3.20 11.59 -0.21
N VAL A 278 -2.23 12.45 -0.53
CA VAL A 278 -0.88 12.05 -0.93
C VAL A 278 0.10 12.78 -0.01
N ILE A 279 0.88 12.03 0.76
CA ILE A 279 1.92 12.57 1.62
C ILE A 279 3.23 11.82 1.33
N SER A 280 4.19 12.52 0.71
CA SER A 280 5.48 11.96 0.37
C SER A 280 6.68 12.83 0.69
N ASP A 281 7.80 12.14 0.92
CA ASP A 281 9.11 12.73 1.11
C ASP A 281 9.12 13.73 2.28
N THR A 282 8.58 13.30 3.43
CA THR A 282 8.53 14.09 4.67
C THR A 282 9.46 13.50 5.75
N SER A 283 9.69 14.26 6.83
CA SER A 283 10.34 13.77 8.05
C SER A 283 9.35 13.58 9.21
N LEU A 284 8.06 13.37 8.91
CA LEU A 284 7.03 13.08 9.91
C LEU A 284 7.21 11.67 10.50
N SER A 285 7.07 11.54 11.83
CA SER A 285 7.12 10.26 12.54
C SER A 285 5.76 9.60 12.74
N SER A 286 4.70 10.40 12.70
CA SER A 286 3.29 10.01 12.72
C SER A 286 2.50 10.94 11.79
N ILE A 287 1.33 10.47 11.32
CA ILE A 287 0.37 11.28 10.57
C ILE A 287 -0.96 11.21 11.30
N GLU A 288 -1.43 12.35 11.80
CA GLU A 288 -2.67 12.47 12.57
C GLU A 288 -3.71 13.35 11.88
N GLY A 289 -4.95 13.24 12.38
CA GLY A 289 -6.05 14.15 12.05
C GLY A 289 -7.00 13.72 10.93
N PHE A 290 -6.74 12.57 10.31
CA PHE A 290 -7.59 11.97 9.27
C PHE A 290 -8.62 10.95 9.81
N ASN A 291 -8.82 10.93 11.13
CA ASN A 291 -9.63 9.96 11.87
C ASN A 291 -11.16 10.05 11.63
N ASN A 292 -11.63 11.08 10.92
CA ASN A 292 -13.05 11.30 10.62
C ASN A 292 -13.44 10.98 9.16
N ILE A 293 -12.48 10.53 8.35
CA ILE A 293 -12.71 10.14 6.95
C ILE A 293 -13.34 8.74 6.92
N GLN A 294 -14.53 8.60 6.33
CA GLN A 294 -15.17 7.28 6.15
C GLN A 294 -14.86 6.66 4.79
N GLU A 295 -14.85 7.47 3.73
CA GLU A 295 -14.53 7.04 2.38
C GLU A 295 -13.49 7.98 1.77
N ILE A 296 -12.58 7.45 0.95
CA ILE A 296 -11.59 8.21 0.19
C ILE A 296 -11.42 7.58 -1.19
N GLU A 297 -10.93 8.32 -2.19
CA GLU A 297 -10.56 7.77 -3.49
C GLU A 297 -9.11 7.27 -3.47
N VAL A 298 -8.17 8.12 -3.05
CA VAL A 298 -6.74 7.83 -2.99
C VAL A 298 -6.19 8.10 -1.59
N PHE A 299 -5.51 7.09 -1.02
CA PHE A 299 -4.73 7.22 0.21
C PHE A 299 -3.32 6.67 -0.08
N ASN A 300 -2.37 7.58 -0.34
CA ASN A 300 -1.02 7.24 -0.73
C ASN A 300 0.00 7.89 0.21
N ILE A 301 0.65 7.09 1.05
CA ILE A 301 1.62 7.53 2.05
C ILE A 301 2.96 6.85 1.74
N ASN A 302 3.92 7.60 1.18
CA ASN A 302 5.15 7.01 0.65
C ASN A 302 6.41 7.84 0.88
N ASN A 303 7.59 7.23 0.87
CA ASN A 303 8.89 7.92 1.01
C ASN A 303 9.05 8.71 2.34
N ASN A 304 8.26 8.39 3.38
CA ASN A 304 8.35 9.03 4.70
C ASN A 304 9.26 8.21 5.61
N ARG A 305 10.58 8.34 5.44
CA ARG A 305 11.62 7.50 6.05
C ARG A 305 11.62 7.39 7.59
N PHE A 306 10.90 8.25 8.28
CA PHE A 306 10.78 8.27 9.75
C PHE A 306 9.37 7.93 10.24
N LEU A 307 8.41 7.69 9.35
CA LEU A 307 7.02 7.42 9.70
C LEU A 307 6.88 6.01 10.28
N GLU A 308 6.78 5.92 11.60
CA GLU A 308 6.70 4.67 12.36
C GLU A 308 5.26 4.22 12.64
N THR A 309 4.28 5.14 12.55
CA THR A 309 2.87 4.83 12.83
C THR A 309 1.93 5.46 11.82
N LEU A 310 0.95 4.68 11.36
CA LEU A 310 -0.11 5.12 10.46
C LEU A 310 -1.44 4.45 10.83
N ASP A 311 -2.22 5.14 11.66
CA ASP A 311 -3.55 4.70 12.09
C ASP A 311 -4.64 5.45 11.29
N SER A 312 -5.70 4.74 10.86
CA SER A 312 -6.79 5.36 10.11
C SER A 312 -8.15 4.67 10.29
N ASN A 313 -9.21 5.48 10.36
CA ASN A 313 -10.61 5.05 10.48
C ASN A 313 -11.34 4.93 9.14
N ILE A 314 -10.63 5.05 8.01
CA ILE A 314 -11.20 4.90 6.66
C ILE A 314 -11.85 3.52 6.53
N LYS A 315 -13.10 3.50 6.07
CA LYS A 315 -13.89 2.30 5.80
C LYS A 315 -13.78 1.83 4.36
N LYS A 316 -13.69 2.77 3.42
CA LYS A 316 -13.66 2.47 1.98
C LYS A 316 -12.63 3.30 1.22
N VAL A 317 -11.83 2.63 0.38
CA VAL A 317 -10.88 3.26 -0.54
C VAL A 317 -11.29 2.95 -1.98
N LYS A 318 -11.71 3.96 -2.76
CA LYS A 318 -12.38 3.76 -4.06
C LYS A 318 -11.45 3.55 -5.25
N ASN A 319 -10.17 3.95 -5.16
CA ASN A 319 -9.20 3.79 -6.25
C ASN A 319 -7.91 3.11 -5.77
N GLN A 320 -7.23 3.65 -4.75
CA GLN A 320 -5.89 3.19 -4.36
C GLN A 320 -5.59 3.44 -2.88
N LEU A 321 -5.24 2.37 -2.15
CA LEU A 321 -4.52 2.38 -0.88
C LEU A 321 -3.07 1.96 -1.16
N SER A 322 -2.12 2.85 -0.90
CA SER A 322 -0.70 2.60 -1.17
C SER A 322 0.17 3.10 -0.02
N VAL A 323 0.96 2.19 0.56
CA VAL A 323 1.87 2.47 1.66
C VAL A 323 3.20 1.78 1.36
N HIS A 324 4.27 2.53 1.12
CA HIS A 324 5.59 1.99 0.75
C HIS A 324 6.72 2.97 1.05
N ALA A 325 7.97 2.51 1.15
CA ALA A 325 9.16 3.33 1.37
C ALA A 325 9.08 4.29 2.59
N ASN A 326 8.34 3.89 3.63
CA ASN A 326 8.27 4.63 4.90
C ASN A 326 9.36 4.09 5.87
N ALA A 327 9.25 4.30 7.19
CA ALA A 327 10.14 3.59 8.12
C ALA A 327 9.90 2.08 8.03
N LYS A 328 10.94 1.26 8.17
CA LYS A 328 10.81 -0.22 8.12
C LYS A 328 10.02 -0.78 9.30
N GLU A 329 10.00 0.00 10.37
CA GLU A 329 9.31 -0.20 11.62
C GLU A 329 7.81 0.17 11.53
N LEU A 330 7.33 0.73 10.40
CA LEU A 330 5.97 1.25 10.25
C LEU A 330 4.91 0.22 10.66
N GLU A 331 4.05 0.61 11.60
CA GLU A 331 2.83 -0.09 11.95
C GLU A 331 1.61 0.58 11.28
N LEU A 332 0.93 -0.15 10.38
CA LEU A 332 -0.28 0.29 9.68
C LEU A 332 -1.54 -0.32 10.32
N ARG A 333 -2.42 0.50 10.87
CA ARG A 333 -3.70 0.05 11.45
C ARG A 333 -4.88 0.70 10.76
N MET A 334 -5.71 -0.10 10.09
CA MET A 334 -6.98 0.37 9.55
C MET A 334 -8.13 -0.49 10.10
N PRO A 335 -8.46 -0.36 11.41
CA PRO A 335 -9.40 -1.24 12.12
C PRO A 335 -10.84 -1.17 11.59
N LEU A 336 -11.16 -0.14 10.80
CA LEU A 336 -12.47 0.08 10.19
C LEU A 336 -12.50 -0.17 8.68
N LEU A 337 -11.39 -0.52 8.03
CA LEU A 337 -11.36 -0.76 6.58
C LEU A 337 -12.19 -2.00 6.24
N GLU A 338 -13.22 -1.82 5.41
CA GLU A 338 -14.17 -2.86 5.01
C GLU A 338 -14.04 -3.23 3.53
N GLU A 339 -13.77 -2.25 2.67
CA GLU A 339 -13.68 -2.41 1.21
C GLU A 339 -12.56 -1.54 0.61
N ALA A 340 -11.87 -2.04 -0.41
CA ALA A 340 -10.95 -1.24 -1.21
C ALA A 340 -11.01 -1.63 -2.70
N GLU A 341 -10.63 -0.71 -3.58
CA GLU A 341 -10.39 -1.03 -4.99
C GLU A 341 -9.05 -1.75 -5.14
N ASN A 342 -7.93 -1.08 -4.84
CA ASN A 342 -6.58 -1.66 -4.91
C ASN A 342 -5.83 -1.36 -3.60
N ILE A 343 -5.08 -2.35 -3.08
CA ILE A 343 -4.23 -2.23 -1.90
C ILE A 343 -2.81 -2.71 -2.25
N THR A 344 -1.81 -1.84 -2.02
CA THR A 344 -0.38 -2.20 -2.11
C THR A 344 0.35 -1.76 -0.84
N ILE A 345 0.83 -2.73 -0.05
CA ILE A 345 1.56 -2.51 1.21
C ILE A 345 3.00 -3.03 1.09
N ARG A 346 3.97 -2.15 1.36
CA ARG A 346 5.41 -2.47 1.31
C ARG A 346 6.15 -1.88 2.50
N ASP A 347 7.34 -2.41 2.78
CA ASP A 347 8.29 -1.89 3.77
C ASP A 347 7.69 -1.74 5.20
N THR A 348 6.63 -2.49 5.53
CA THR A 348 5.84 -2.31 6.76
C THR A 348 6.15 -3.42 7.79
N SER A 349 6.20 -3.08 9.09
CA SER A 349 6.51 -4.02 10.18
C SER A 349 5.29 -4.75 10.75
N PHE A 350 4.10 -4.15 10.62
CA PHE A 350 2.83 -4.67 11.10
C PHE A 350 1.67 -4.09 10.28
N VAL A 351 0.68 -4.92 9.93
CA VAL A 351 -0.53 -4.49 9.23
C VAL A 351 -1.78 -5.09 9.88
N SER A 352 -2.84 -4.29 10.04
CA SER A 352 -4.09 -4.75 10.63
C SER A 352 -5.32 -4.27 9.86
N PHE A 353 -6.00 -5.21 9.19
CA PHE A 353 -7.23 -5.01 8.41
C PHE A 353 -8.37 -5.93 8.89
N PRO A 354 -8.77 -5.90 10.17
CA PRO A 354 -9.63 -6.92 10.78
C PRO A 354 -11.07 -6.97 10.22
N ARG A 355 -11.49 -5.98 9.43
CA ARG A 355 -12.83 -5.88 8.85
C ARG A 355 -12.85 -5.94 7.32
N LEU A 356 -11.70 -6.08 6.65
CA LEU A 356 -11.59 -6.02 5.20
C LEU A 356 -12.25 -7.26 4.58
N ARG A 357 -13.42 -7.08 3.97
CA ARG A 357 -14.19 -8.17 3.35
C ARG A 357 -13.91 -8.32 1.87
N LYS A 358 -13.55 -7.24 1.18
CA LYS A 358 -13.50 -7.20 -0.28
C LYS A 358 -12.43 -6.26 -0.82
N VAL A 359 -11.69 -6.74 -1.80
CA VAL A 359 -10.83 -5.93 -2.66
C VAL A 359 -11.28 -6.12 -4.12
N ASP A 360 -11.67 -5.05 -4.82
CA ASP A 360 -12.25 -5.14 -6.17
C ASP A 360 -11.20 -5.36 -7.28
N SER A 361 -9.96 -4.96 -7.03
CA SER A 361 -8.77 -5.17 -7.87
C SER A 361 -7.71 -5.95 -7.08
N SER A 362 -6.42 -5.64 -7.22
CA SER A 362 -5.34 -6.35 -6.54
C SER A 362 -5.21 -6.05 -5.03
N LEU A 363 -4.73 -7.05 -4.29
CA LEU A 363 -4.31 -6.98 -2.90
C LEU A 363 -2.87 -7.51 -2.80
N GLU A 364 -1.89 -6.63 -2.57
CA GLU A 364 -0.47 -6.96 -2.67
C GLU A 364 0.31 -6.55 -1.42
N PHE A 365 1.05 -7.51 -0.86
CA PHE A 365 1.98 -7.36 0.26
C PHE A 365 3.39 -7.73 -0.20
N ILE A 366 4.26 -6.72 -0.39
CA ILE A 366 5.57 -6.88 -1.03
C ILE A 366 6.69 -6.39 -0.09
N GLU A 367 7.73 -7.18 0.15
CA GLU A 367 8.93 -6.77 0.92
C GLU A 367 8.65 -6.27 2.36
N ASN A 368 7.62 -6.81 3.03
CA ASN A 368 7.30 -6.44 4.40
C ASN A 368 8.09 -7.25 5.45
N MET A 369 8.17 -6.68 6.66
CA MET A 369 8.96 -7.19 7.77
C MET A 369 8.13 -7.93 8.83
N PHE A 370 6.80 -7.94 8.72
CA PHE A 370 5.89 -8.65 9.63
C PHE A 370 6.11 -10.17 9.63
N THR A 371 5.83 -10.81 10.76
CA THR A 371 5.91 -12.28 10.92
C THR A 371 4.60 -13.00 10.63
N SER A 372 3.47 -12.31 10.77
CA SER A 372 2.14 -12.83 10.42
C SER A 372 1.35 -11.82 9.57
N LEU A 373 0.45 -12.35 8.72
CA LEU A 373 -0.49 -11.59 7.91
C LEU A 373 -1.89 -12.17 8.05
N GLU A 374 -2.71 -11.56 8.90
CA GLU A 374 -4.02 -12.10 9.29
C GLU A 374 -5.15 -11.19 8.78
N ILE A 375 -5.89 -11.67 7.78
CA ILE A 375 -7.09 -11.02 7.23
C ILE A 375 -8.25 -12.03 7.16
N PRO A 376 -8.69 -12.59 8.30
CA PRO A 376 -9.66 -13.67 8.35
C PRO A 376 -11.07 -13.25 7.88
N THR A 377 -11.34 -11.96 7.69
CA THR A 377 -12.63 -11.46 7.19
C THR A 377 -12.68 -11.27 5.67
N LEU A 378 -11.58 -11.46 4.94
CA LEU A 378 -11.53 -11.28 3.50
C LEU A 378 -12.30 -12.40 2.77
N GLU A 379 -13.34 -12.03 2.03
CA GLU A 379 -14.22 -12.95 1.29
C GLU A 379 -13.83 -13.06 -0.19
N THR A 380 -13.40 -11.96 -0.81
CA THR A 380 -13.12 -11.87 -2.27
C THR A 380 -12.01 -10.90 -2.64
N VAL A 381 -11.24 -11.26 -3.67
CA VAL A 381 -10.29 -10.38 -4.38
C VAL A 381 -10.61 -10.41 -5.89
N GLY A 382 -10.85 -9.26 -6.51
CA GLY A 382 -11.21 -9.17 -7.94
C GLY A 382 -10.00 -9.11 -8.89
N GLY A 383 -8.84 -8.70 -8.40
CA GLY A 383 -7.55 -8.78 -9.09
C GLY A 383 -6.68 -9.92 -8.54
N THR A 384 -5.38 -9.68 -8.46
CA THR A 384 -4.40 -10.64 -7.93
C THR A 384 -4.25 -10.50 -6.42
N LEU A 385 -4.15 -11.63 -5.71
CA LEU A 385 -3.65 -11.66 -4.32
C LEU A 385 -2.15 -11.99 -4.37
N GLY A 386 -1.31 -11.03 -3.98
CA GLY A 386 0.14 -11.13 -3.96
C GLY A 386 0.72 -11.09 -2.56
N ILE A 387 1.52 -12.09 -2.20
CA ILE A 387 2.30 -12.15 -0.95
C ILE A 387 3.75 -12.44 -1.34
N ILE A 388 4.57 -11.40 -1.47
CA ILE A 388 5.82 -11.40 -2.23
C ILE A 388 6.98 -10.89 -1.36
N ASP A 389 8.10 -11.63 -1.31
CA ASP A 389 9.37 -11.20 -0.69
C ASP A 389 9.28 -10.80 0.81
N ASN A 390 8.24 -11.22 1.54
CA ASN A 390 8.08 -10.93 2.97
C ASN A 390 8.93 -11.95 3.78
N SER A 391 10.24 -11.71 3.86
CA SER A 391 11.21 -12.71 4.36
C SER A 391 10.99 -13.22 5.79
N ASN A 392 10.35 -12.44 6.66
CA ASN A 392 10.04 -12.83 8.05
C ASN A 392 8.70 -13.57 8.21
N LEU A 393 7.85 -13.55 7.16
CA LEU A 393 6.49 -14.07 7.21
C LEU A 393 6.50 -15.60 7.36
N ASN A 394 5.82 -16.09 8.40
CA ASN A 394 5.69 -17.52 8.69
C ASN A 394 4.24 -17.97 8.92
N VAL A 395 3.30 -17.05 9.16
CA VAL A 395 1.86 -17.32 9.30
C VAL A 395 1.06 -16.40 8.39
N VAL A 396 0.09 -16.97 7.68
CA VAL A 396 -0.94 -16.19 6.97
C VAL A 396 -2.33 -16.69 7.40
N ASP A 397 -3.33 -15.81 7.46
CA ASP A 397 -4.74 -16.19 7.67
C ASP A 397 -5.62 -15.50 6.62
N PHE A 398 -6.26 -16.31 5.79
CA PHE A 398 -7.25 -15.92 4.78
C PHE A 398 -8.45 -16.89 4.79
N MET A 399 -8.77 -17.49 5.94
CA MET A 399 -9.64 -18.70 6.02
C MET A 399 -11.02 -18.56 5.36
N ASN A 400 -11.57 -17.34 5.29
CA ASN A 400 -12.87 -17.05 4.68
C ASN A 400 -12.82 -16.65 3.19
N ILE A 401 -11.65 -16.56 2.55
CA ILE A 401 -11.58 -16.14 1.14
C ILE A 401 -12.20 -17.22 0.26
N THR A 402 -13.19 -16.84 -0.54
CA THR A 402 -13.98 -17.78 -1.37
C THR A 402 -13.60 -17.72 -2.84
N SER A 403 -13.12 -16.58 -3.33
CA SER A 403 -12.79 -16.37 -4.73
C SER A 403 -11.70 -15.31 -4.92
N ILE A 404 -10.77 -15.61 -5.83
CA ILE A 404 -9.81 -14.66 -6.40
C ILE A 404 -10.09 -14.64 -7.91
N GLN A 405 -10.45 -13.50 -8.49
CA GLN A 405 -10.78 -13.43 -9.93
C GLN A 405 -9.54 -13.23 -10.82
N GLY A 406 -8.45 -12.65 -10.28
CA GLY A 406 -7.13 -12.65 -10.89
C GLY A 406 -6.27 -13.85 -10.43
N GLY A 407 -4.96 -13.63 -10.31
CA GLY A 407 -4.01 -14.67 -9.89
C GLY A 407 -3.84 -14.79 -8.37
N LEU A 408 -3.23 -15.88 -7.93
CA LEU A 408 -2.74 -16.05 -6.55
C LEU A 408 -1.22 -16.26 -6.60
N MET A 409 -0.47 -15.30 -6.06
CA MET A 409 0.98 -15.27 -6.08
C MET A 409 1.53 -15.27 -4.65
N VAL A 410 2.31 -16.29 -4.31
CA VAL A 410 3.03 -16.39 -3.02
C VAL A 410 4.48 -16.77 -3.32
N SER A 411 5.37 -15.78 -3.30
CA SER A 411 6.77 -15.95 -3.70
C SER A 411 7.76 -15.40 -2.68
N ASN A 412 8.87 -16.11 -2.46
CA ASN A 412 10.04 -15.68 -1.69
C ASN A 412 9.81 -15.36 -0.20
N ASN A 413 8.68 -15.79 0.38
CA ASN A 413 8.45 -15.72 1.83
C ASN A 413 9.18 -16.92 2.49
N SER A 414 10.46 -16.75 2.80
CA SER A 414 11.39 -17.86 3.07
C SER A 414 11.05 -18.69 4.32
N LEU A 415 10.38 -18.10 5.31
CA LEU A 415 9.91 -18.76 6.53
C LEU A 415 8.46 -19.31 6.42
N LEU A 416 7.74 -19.04 5.33
CA LEU A 416 6.38 -19.52 5.10
C LEU A 416 6.41 -20.93 4.51
N THR A 417 6.63 -21.93 5.35
CA THR A 417 6.74 -23.35 4.94
C THR A 417 5.39 -24.03 4.71
N THR A 418 4.27 -23.43 5.11
CA THR A 418 2.93 -24.02 4.93
C THR A 418 1.93 -23.01 4.36
N LEU A 419 0.98 -23.51 3.55
CA LEU A 419 -0.18 -22.75 3.05
C LEU A 419 -1.46 -23.56 3.29
N GLU A 420 -2.04 -23.42 4.48
CA GLU A 420 -3.30 -24.10 4.87
C GLU A 420 -4.47 -23.12 5.01
N SER A 421 -4.21 -21.83 4.79
CA SER A 421 -5.09 -20.71 5.16
C SER A 421 -6.16 -20.37 4.14
N PHE A 422 -6.28 -21.16 3.07
CA PHE A 422 -7.19 -20.95 1.94
C PHE A 422 -8.33 -21.98 1.93
N GLN A 423 -8.80 -22.41 3.11
CA GLN A 423 -9.76 -23.52 3.26
C GLN A 423 -11.09 -23.29 2.53
N SER A 424 -11.56 -22.04 2.46
CA SER A 424 -12.83 -21.67 1.79
C SER A 424 -12.68 -21.36 0.29
N LEU A 425 -11.45 -21.34 -0.26
CA LEU A 425 -11.17 -20.83 -1.60
C LEU A 425 -11.66 -21.81 -2.66
N LYS A 426 -12.68 -21.41 -3.44
CA LYS A 426 -13.34 -22.27 -4.44
C LYS A 426 -12.83 -22.07 -5.85
N GLN A 427 -12.38 -20.85 -6.18
CA GLN A 427 -12.00 -20.48 -7.54
C GLN A 427 -10.87 -19.45 -7.59
N ILE A 428 -9.94 -19.67 -8.53
CA ILE A 428 -8.94 -18.70 -9.00
C ILE A 428 -9.21 -18.44 -10.49
N GLY A 429 -9.46 -17.18 -10.87
CA GLY A 429 -9.79 -16.78 -12.24
C GLY A 429 -8.58 -16.55 -13.14
N GLY A 430 -7.38 -16.40 -12.57
CA GLY A 430 -6.09 -16.35 -13.25
C GLY A 430 -5.20 -17.56 -12.94
N ALA A 431 -3.89 -17.31 -12.86
CA ALA A 431 -2.87 -18.33 -12.62
C ALA A 431 -2.47 -18.44 -11.12
N ILE A 432 -1.89 -19.58 -10.75
CA ILE A 432 -1.16 -19.75 -9.49
C ILE A 432 0.34 -19.58 -9.74
N HIS A 433 1.01 -18.81 -8.89
CA HIS A 433 2.48 -18.70 -8.86
C HIS A 433 2.99 -18.86 -7.42
N PHE A 434 3.52 -20.02 -7.09
CA PHE A 434 4.12 -20.32 -5.79
C PHE A 434 5.62 -20.58 -5.93
N GLU A 435 6.44 -19.80 -5.22
CA GLU A 435 7.89 -20.02 -5.14
C GLU A 435 8.40 -19.83 -3.71
N GLY A 436 9.11 -20.82 -3.15
CA GLY A 436 9.60 -20.73 -1.78
C GLY A 436 10.07 -22.04 -1.16
N SER A 437 9.81 -22.21 0.13
CA SER A 437 10.23 -23.37 0.93
C SER A 437 9.05 -24.24 1.38
N PHE A 438 7.95 -24.26 0.62
CA PHE A 438 6.71 -24.94 1.02
C PHE A 438 6.92 -26.45 1.23
N GLU A 439 6.52 -26.92 2.40
CA GLU A 439 6.51 -28.33 2.82
C GLU A 439 5.11 -28.93 2.67
N LYS A 440 4.07 -28.12 2.93
CA LYS A 440 2.66 -28.53 2.87
C LYS A 440 1.79 -27.39 2.31
N MET A 441 0.82 -27.73 1.47
CA MET A 441 -0.15 -26.78 0.91
C MET A 441 -1.51 -27.47 0.78
N GLU A 442 -2.58 -26.87 1.29
CA GLU A 442 -3.93 -27.45 1.29
C GLU A 442 -4.98 -26.45 0.82
N PHE A 443 -5.75 -26.86 -0.20
CA PHE A 443 -6.80 -26.07 -0.83
C PHE A 443 -8.07 -26.94 -1.00
N PRO A 444 -8.70 -27.40 0.10
CA PRO A 444 -9.70 -28.48 0.08
C PRO A 444 -10.96 -28.16 -0.72
N GLU A 445 -11.38 -26.90 -0.79
CA GLU A 445 -12.57 -26.47 -1.53
C GLU A 445 -12.28 -25.97 -2.97
N LEU A 446 -11.00 -25.92 -3.39
CA LEU A 446 -10.60 -25.36 -4.68
C LEU A 446 -11.01 -26.27 -5.83
N LYS A 447 -11.95 -25.78 -6.65
CA LYS A 447 -12.61 -26.55 -7.72
C LYS A 447 -12.25 -26.08 -9.12
N LEU A 448 -11.72 -24.85 -9.25
CA LEU A 448 -11.41 -24.23 -10.53
C LEU A 448 -10.22 -23.26 -10.44
N VAL A 449 -9.25 -23.47 -11.32
CA VAL A 449 -8.20 -22.51 -11.68
C VAL A 449 -8.25 -22.36 -13.20
N LYS A 450 -8.54 -21.15 -13.70
CA LYS A 450 -8.66 -20.90 -15.16
C LYS A 450 -7.32 -20.69 -15.85
N GLY A 451 -6.27 -20.34 -15.11
CA GLY A 451 -4.91 -20.21 -15.61
C GLY A 451 -4.07 -21.47 -15.38
N SER A 452 -2.77 -21.35 -15.61
CA SER A 452 -1.79 -22.39 -15.24
C SER A 452 -1.40 -22.29 -13.76
N ALA A 453 -0.82 -23.35 -13.21
CA ALA A 453 -0.17 -23.35 -11.91
C ALA A 453 1.34 -23.57 -12.06
N PHE A 454 2.13 -22.61 -11.59
CA PHE A 454 3.56 -22.75 -11.37
C PHE A 454 3.82 -22.88 -9.87
N ILE A 455 4.46 -23.97 -9.48
CA ILE A 455 4.79 -24.29 -8.09
C ILE A 455 6.26 -24.69 -8.04
N LYS A 456 7.06 -24.01 -7.22
CA LYS A 456 8.49 -24.28 -7.04
C LYS A 456 8.84 -24.20 -5.56
N SER A 457 8.93 -25.36 -4.91
CA SER A 457 9.49 -25.48 -3.56
C SER A 457 10.93 -25.99 -3.62
N ASN A 458 11.80 -25.40 -2.80
CA ASN A 458 13.13 -25.95 -2.52
C ASN A 458 13.08 -27.18 -1.58
N SER A 459 11.96 -27.41 -0.89
CA SER A 459 11.76 -28.54 0.01
C SER A 459 11.42 -29.80 -0.78
N ASN A 460 12.00 -30.94 -0.36
CA ASN A 460 11.66 -32.25 -0.89
C ASN A 460 10.41 -32.86 -0.24
N MET A 461 9.80 -32.19 0.76
CA MET A 461 8.64 -32.71 1.48
C MET A 461 7.31 -32.39 0.79
N LEU A 462 7.30 -31.43 -0.13
CA LEU A 462 6.11 -31.10 -0.92
C LEU A 462 5.73 -32.25 -1.85
N ASP A 463 4.56 -32.83 -1.64
CA ASP A 463 3.99 -33.81 -2.57
C ASP A 463 3.28 -33.14 -3.75
N CYS A 464 3.97 -33.06 -4.90
CA CYS A 464 3.38 -32.59 -6.15
C CYS A 464 2.16 -33.41 -6.63
N ASN A 465 1.92 -34.63 -6.12
CA ASN A 465 0.73 -35.41 -6.48
C ASN A 465 -0.55 -34.76 -5.97
N THR A 466 -0.54 -34.04 -4.84
CA THR A 466 -1.71 -33.30 -4.33
C THR A 466 -2.30 -32.32 -5.34
N TRP A 467 -1.45 -31.72 -6.20
CA TRP A 467 -1.85 -30.81 -7.27
C TRP A 467 -2.09 -31.49 -8.61
N THR A 468 -1.42 -32.63 -8.86
CA THR A 468 -1.39 -33.31 -10.17
C THR A 468 -2.27 -34.57 -10.26
N ALA A 469 -2.88 -34.97 -9.14
CA ALA A 469 -3.86 -36.05 -9.06
C ALA A 469 -5.28 -35.47 -8.93
N PRO A 470 -6.17 -35.69 -9.90
CA PRO A 470 -7.50 -35.12 -9.87
C PRO A 470 -8.43 -35.81 -8.86
N ILE A 471 -8.93 -35.06 -7.88
CA ILE A 471 -9.97 -35.55 -6.96
C ILE A 471 -11.26 -35.77 -7.75
N GLY A 472 -11.58 -37.04 -8.06
CA GLY A 472 -12.73 -37.39 -8.90
C GLY A 472 -12.49 -37.37 -10.41
N GLY A 473 -11.22 -37.36 -10.87
CA GLY A 473 -10.87 -37.65 -12.26
C GLY A 473 -10.74 -36.46 -13.22
N ARG A 474 -11.14 -35.24 -12.84
CA ARG A 474 -10.81 -34.00 -13.56
C ARG A 474 -9.89 -33.09 -12.76
N SER A 475 -8.95 -32.44 -13.44
CA SER A 475 -8.05 -31.45 -12.82
C SER A 475 -8.83 -30.28 -12.21
N ILE A 476 -8.19 -29.48 -11.35
CA ILE A 476 -8.70 -28.14 -11.01
C ILE A 476 -8.38 -27.11 -12.11
N ILE A 477 -7.37 -27.37 -12.94
CA ILE A 477 -6.93 -26.50 -14.05
C ILE A 477 -7.80 -26.69 -15.29
N ARG A 478 -8.15 -25.59 -15.97
CA ARG A 478 -8.82 -25.59 -17.29
C ARG A 478 -7.91 -24.88 -18.30
N GLY A 479 -7.64 -25.49 -19.44
CA GLY A 479 -6.87 -24.89 -20.56
C GLY A 479 -5.37 -24.62 -20.31
N GLY A 480 -4.85 -24.96 -19.12
CA GLY A 480 -3.49 -24.61 -18.69
C GLY A 480 -2.58 -25.80 -18.38
N GLN A 481 -1.43 -25.52 -17.76
CA GLN A 481 -0.49 -26.53 -17.26
C GLN A 481 -0.31 -26.44 -15.74
N ILE A 482 0.09 -27.55 -15.13
CA ILE A 482 0.68 -27.58 -13.78
C ILE A 482 2.16 -27.89 -13.96
N LYS A 483 3.03 -26.99 -13.53
CA LYS A 483 4.47 -27.24 -13.38
C LYS A 483 4.81 -27.18 -11.89
N CYS A 484 5.05 -28.34 -11.29
CA CYS A 484 5.41 -28.47 -9.88
C CYS A 484 6.87 -28.93 -9.75
N VAL A 485 7.66 -28.20 -8.97
CA VAL A 485 9.02 -28.55 -8.57
C VAL A 485 9.04 -28.73 -7.05
N SER A 486 9.51 -29.89 -6.60
CA SER A 486 9.72 -30.25 -5.20
C SER A 486 11.19 -30.64 -5.04
N GLY A 487 11.99 -29.69 -4.55
CA GLY A 487 13.44 -29.77 -4.48
C GLY A 487 14.08 -30.06 -5.84
N LYS A 488 14.52 -31.30 -6.06
CA LYS A 488 15.12 -31.74 -7.34
C LYS A 488 14.15 -32.41 -8.31
N ASN A 489 12.91 -32.66 -7.92
CA ASN A 489 11.94 -33.35 -8.78
C ASN A 489 11.04 -32.33 -9.46
N GLN A 490 10.94 -32.37 -10.79
CA GLN A 490 9.99 -31.58 -11.58
C GLN A 490 8.95 -32.50 -12.21
N ARG A 491 7.67 -32.15 -12.05
CA ARG A 491 6.55 -32.71 -12.80
C ARG A 491 5.87 -31.60 -13.60
N THR A 492 5.47 -31.91 -14.82
CA THR A 492 4.70 -31.00 -15.68
C THR A 492 3.54 -31.77 -16.31
N GLN A 493 2.34 -31.21 -16.24
CA GLN A 493 1.12 -31.77 -16.84
C GLN A 493 0.36 -30.68 -17.57
N ASN A 494 -0.21 -31.00 -18.73
CA ASN A 494 -0.96 -30.07 -19.58
C ASN A 494 -2.43 -30.56 -19.67
N PHE A 495 -3.37 -29.63 -19.64
CA PHE A 495 -4.80 -29.91 -19.60
C PHE A 495 -5.56 -29.19 -20.71
N ASN A 496 -6.66 -29.80 -21.19
CA ASN A 496 -7.60 -29.13 -22.09
C ASN A 496 -8.57 -28.22 -21.31
N GLU A 497 -9.47 -27.54 -22.02
CA GLU A 497 -10.51 -26.67 -21.43
C GLU A 497 -11.48 -27.42 -20.49
N ASP A 498 -11.67 -28.73 -20.66
CA ASP A 498 -12.54 -29.56 -19.81
C ASP A 498 -11.84 -30.06 -18.52
N GLY A 499 -10.52 -29.93 -18.44
CA GLY A 499 -9.68 -30.40 -17.33
C GLY A 499 -9.13 -31.81 -17.47
N ASP A 500 -9.20 -32.40 -18.67
CA ASP A 500 -8.60 -33.70 -19.00
C ASP A 500 -7.10 -33.55 -19.30
N LEU A 501 -6.31 -34.56 -18.91
CA LEU A 501 -4.86 -34.60 -19.12
C LEU A 501 -4.51 -34.84 -20.60
N VAL A 502 -3.82 -33.89 -21.22
CA VAL A 502 -3.35 -33.94 -22.62
C VAL A 502 -1.91 -34.46 -22.73
N GLY A 503 -1.08 -34.24 -21.71
CA GLY A 503 0.29 -34.76 -21.69
C GLY A 503 1.02 -34.49 -20.38
N SER A 504 1.96 -35.37 -20.03
CA SER A 504 2.71 -35.33 -18.77
C SER A 504 4.20 -35.63 -18.96
N THR A 505 5.05 -34.88 -18.27
CA THR A 505 6.52 -35.05 -18.27
C THR A 505 7.04 -35.00 -16.83
N GLU A 506 7.94 -35.92 -16.48
CA GLU A 506 8.67 -35.93 -15.21
C GLU A 506 10.17 -35.83 -15.48
N THR A 507 10.90 -35.09 -14.64
CA THR A 507 12.33 -34.81 -14.84
C THR A 507 13.02 -34.57 -13.51
N ILE A 508 14.20 -35.16 -13.32
CA ILE A 508 15.07 -34.87 -12.18
C ILE A 508 15.99 -33.70 -12.56
N LEU A 509 15.88 -32.60 -11.84
CA LEU A 509 16.71 -31.41 -11.99
C LEU A 509 18.10 -31.67 -11.39
N LEU A 510 19.06 -31.98 -12.26
CA LEU A 510 20.47 -32.12 -11.88
C LEU A 510 21.08 -30.73 -11.63
N SER A 511 21.32 -30.43 -10.36
CA SER A 511 22.00 -29.21 -9.92
C SER A 511 23.47 -29.19 -10.39
N GLY A 512 23.74 -28.51 -11.50
CA GLY A 512 25.06 -27.99 -11.87
C GLY A 512 26.22 -28.99 -11.88
N MET A 513 26.26 -29.91 -12.86
CA MET A 513 27.55 -30.49 -13.25
C MET A 513 28.43 -29.39 -13.84
N LYS A 514 29.48 -28.98 -13.12
CA LYS A 514 30.65 -28.36 -13.76
C LYS A 514 31.17 -29.38 -14.78
N ASN A 515 31.24 -28.99 -16.06
CA ASN A 515 31.94 -29.75 -17.08
C ASN A 515 33.45 -29.74 -16.79
N SER A 516 33.91 -30.63 -15.90
CA SER A 516 35.28 -31.11 -15.93
C SER A 516 35.39 -32.13 -17.05
N LEU A 517 35.72 -31.64 -18.25
CA LEU A 517 36.42 -32.47 -19.22
C LEU A 517 37.76 -32.85 -18.59
N ASP A 518 37.85 -34.05 -18.04
CA ASP A 518 39.14 -34.70 -17.84
C ASP A 518 39.24 -35.90 -18.79
N SER A 519 40.34 -35.92 -19.53
CA SER A 519 40.53 -36.78 -20.69
C SER A 519 41.66 -37.76 -20.42
N SER A 520 41.34 -39.03 -20.20
CA SER A 520 42.24 -40.12 -20.60
C SER A 520 41.52 -41.48 -20.64
N PRO A 521 41.74 -42.30 -21.69
CA PRO A 521 41.10 -43.60 -21.82
C PRO A 521 41.88 -44.71 -21.11
N LYS A 522 41.19 -45.64 -20.45
CA LYS A 522 41.77 -46.95 -20.10
C LYS A 522 41.36 -48.00 -21.13
N VAL A 523 42.36 -48.58 -21.77
CA VAL A 523 42.24 -49.67 -22.76
C VAL A 523 42.13 -51.01 -22.04
N SER A 524 41.25 -51.90 -22.51
CA SER A 524 41.41 -53.35 -22.39
C SER A 524 40.86 -54.05 -23.65
N HIS A 525 41.47 -55.16 -24.07
CA HIS A 525 41.38 -55.73 -25.42
C HIS A 525 40.37 -56.90 -25.57
N GLY A 526 39.97 -57.17 -26.83
CA GLY A 526 39.32 -58.40 -27.30
C GLY A 526 38.38 -58.14 -28.50
N ILE A 527 38.82 -58.08 -29.78
CA ILE A 527 39.32 -59.16 -30.67
C ILE A 527 38.22 -60.24 -30.88
N ASN A 528 37.66 -60.54 -32.07
CA ASN A 528 38.05 -60.24 -33.47
C ASN A 528 36.89 -60.34 -34.51
N SER A 529 37.23 -60.09 -35.80
CA SER A 529 36.47 -60.25 -37.07
C SER A 529 35.50 -59.09 -37.46
N ALA A 530 35.69 -58.29 -38.52
CA ALA A 530 36.09 -58.47 -39.95
C ALA A 530 34.89 -58.84 -40.87
N ILE A 531 34.67 -58.29 -42.09
CA ILE A 531 35.12 -57.08 -42.82
C ILE A 531 34.26 -56.97 -44.13
N THR A 532 34.27 -55.83 -44.86
CA THR A 532 33.60 -55.52 -46.17
C THR A 532 32.12 -55.09 -46.17
N ASN A 533 31.64 -54.18 -47.06
CA ASN A 533 32.24 -52.97 -47.66
C ASN A 533 31.17 -52.06 -48.35
N ASN A 534 31.60 -50.84 -48.73
CA ASN A 534 30.95 -49.79 -49.55
C ASN A 534 29.82 -48.96 -48.88
N SER A 535 29.91 -47.63 -48.68
CA SER A 535 30.40 -46.45 -49.48
C SER A 535 29.29 -45.84 -50.37
N THR A 536 29.08 -44.51 -50.51
CA THR A 536 30.05 -43.37 -50.58
C THR A 536 29.50 -41.98 -50.16
N LYS A 537 30.41 -41.13 -49.62
CA LYS A 537 30.59 -39.65 -49.81
C LYS A 537 29.44 -38.62 -49.66
N ALA A 538 29.62 -37.64 -48.77
CA ALA A 538 29.56 -36.19 -49.08
C ALA A 538 30.18 -35.27 -47.99
N THR A 539 30.66 -34.08 -48.39
CA THR A 539 31.58 -33.16 -47.66
C THR A 539 31.46 -31.72 -48.24
N LEU A 540 31.87 -30.59 -47.63
CA LEU A 540 32.71 -30.33 -46.44
C LEU A 540 32.49 -28.89 -45.82
N SER A 541 32.13 -28.79 -44.53
CA SER A 541 32.69 -27.79 -43.57
C SER A 541 32.55 -26.24 -43.79
N PHE A 542 33.10 -25.49 -42.82
CA PHE A 542 33.35 -24.03 -42.69
C PHE A 542 32.14 -23.13 -42.33
N PHE A 543 32.23 -22.19 -41.36
CA PHE A 543 33.27 -21.92 -40.33
C PHE A 543 32.71 -21.03 -39.20
N CYS A 544 33.34 -21.04 -38.01
CA CYS A 544 33.11 -20.05 -36.95
C CYS A 544 33.90 -18.75 -37.20
N ILE A 545 33.47 -17.62 -36.61
CA ILE A 545 34.34 -16.52 -36.13
C ILE A 545 33.60 -15.77 -34.99
N LEU A 546 34.37 -15.14 -34.10
CA LEU A 546 33.99 -14.80 -32.72
C LEU A 546 33.29 -13.45 -32.49
N LEU A 547 32.68 -13.33 -31.30
CA LEU A 547 32.43 -12.09 -30.56
C LEU A 547 33.71 -11.25 -30.36
N GLN A 548 33.58 -9.92 -30.34
CA GLN A 548 33.80 -9.11 -29.11
C GLN A 548 33.46 -7.62 -29.29
N ILE A 549 33.42 -6.90 -28.15
CA ILE A 549 33.24 -5.44 -27.93
C ILE A 549 31.77 -5.00 -27.77
N GLY A 550 31.44 -4.34 -26.63
CA GLY A 550 30.16 -3.63 -26.48
C GLY A 550 29.53 -3.46 -25.09
N PHE A 551 30.24 -3.63 -23.96
CA PHE A 551 29.68 -3.39 -22.61
C PHE A 551 30.42 -2.27 -21.87
N SER A 552 29.88 -1.05 -21.91
CA SER A 552 30.13 0.04 -20.93
C SER A 552 29.38 1.32 -21.30
N LEU A 553 28.23 1.59 -20.65
CA LEU A 553 27.61 2.92 -20.39
C LEU A 553 26.13 2.76 -19.98
N PHE A 554 25.86 2.50 -18.70
CA PHE A 554 24.63 2.94 -18.02
C PHE A 554 24.86 2.77 -16.50
N GLY A 555 25.03 3.88 -15.79
CA GLY A 555 25.52 3.89 -14.41
C GLY A 555 25.90 5.28 -13.93
N LEU A 556 25.05 6.27 -14.22
CA LEU A 556 25.15 7.67 -13.80
C LEU A 556 23.85 8.39 -14.20
N TYR A 557 22.76 8.11 -13.46
CA TYR A 557 21.55 8.93 -13.24
C TYR A 557 20.48 8.07 -12.54
N MET A 558 20.66 7.90 -11.23
CA MET A 558 19.64 7.75 -10.18
C MET A 558 20.33 8.10 -8.86
#